data_AF-A0A4U3F996-F1
#
_entry.id   AF-A0A4U3F996-F1
#
_cell.length_a   1.000
_cell.length_b   1.000
_cell.length_c   1.000
_cell.angle_alpha   90.00
_cell.angle_beta   90.00
_cell.angle_gamma   90.00
#
_symmetry.space_group_name_H-M   'P 1'
#
loop_
_entity.id
_entity.type
_entity.pdbx_description
1 polymer ?
#
loop_
_entity_poly.entity_id
_entity_poly.type
_entity_poly.pdbx_seq_one_letter_code
_entity_poly.pdbx_strand_id
1 'polypeptide(L)'
;MNRWMKNIQQKLHNEQGGMSILTVSTLAFVIIGSVFLFYYFTVFIEKRQAQNVADAASLTAVQEVKKQYELAMQEKAEQTIEDYLEKLDEESSESGSSGSSSSSSNHSNSSGGGHYEGNAGGHTNGSGSTGSNSDSGSGSGGDQESDREEQIKEDIYTKKLEDILIDNEFDATTDWMLVVKEPYFEEEFTAAQNGDLLYDRMRQYASQIGAAAQQAIDSNGGDTSEGSLTFPVEGEAKFKLSAARTLKLEKLGIEEDIFAASAAGIGSKDVPIDVSTKPEFTINW
;
A
#
# COMPACT_ATOMS: atom_id res chain seq x y z
N MET A 1 -19.23 54.97 44.47
CA MET A 1 -18.76 53.61 44.81
C MET A 1 -18.94 53.24 46.29
N ASN A 2 -18.60 54.09 47.26
CA ASN A 2 -18.61 53.71 48.70
C ASN A 2 -19.98 53.47 49.36
N ARG A 3 -21.10 53.94 48.80
CA ARG A 3 -22.45 53.66 49.34
C ARG A 3 -22.95 52.26 49.00
N TRP A 4 -22.53 51.70 47.87
CA TRP A 4 -22.94 50.36 47.43
C TRP A 4 -22.26 49.27 48.27
N MET A 5 -20.96 49.41 48.55
CA MET A 5 -20.24 48.49 49.44
C MET A 5 -20.81 48.49 50.88
N LYS A 6 -21.21 49.65 51.41
CA LYS A 6 -21.81 49.73 52.76
C LYS A 6 -23.14 49.00 52.88
N ASN A 7 -23.99 49.10 51.85
CA ASN A 7 -25.27 48.37 51.82
C ASN A 7 -25.08 46.85 51.70
N ILE A 8 -24.02 46.40 51.05
CA ILE A 8 -23.68 44.97 50.95
C ILE A 8 -23.19 44.44 52.29
N GLN A 9 -22.33 45.20 53.00
CA GLN A 9 -21.84 44.80 54.32
C GLN A 9 -22.96 44.67 55.37
N GLN A 10 -23.97 45.56 55.37
CA GLN A 10 -25.09 45.44 56.30
C GLN A 10 -25.98 44.23 56.01
N LYS A 11 -26.16 43.84 54.74
CA LYS A 11 -26.94 42.64 54.39
C LYS A 11 -26.24 41.32 54.74
N LEU A 12 -24.90 41.33 54.82
CA LEU A 12 -24.12 40.15 55.21
C LEU A 12 -24.26 39.78 56.70
N HIS A 13 -24.71 40.72 57.55
CA HIS A 13 -24.92 40.46 58.98
C HIS A 13 -26.34 39.97 59.33
N ASN A 14 -27.22 39.77 58.34
CA ASN A 14 -28.58 39.28 58.57
C ASN A 14 -28.69 37.82 58.13
N GLU A 15 -28.96 36.90 59.07
CA GLU A 15 -28.87 35.45 58.86
C GLU A 15 -29.80 34.91 57.76
N GLN A 16 -30.92 35.58 57.49
CA GLN A 16 -31.83 35.21 56.37
C GLN A 16 -31.33 35.67 55.00
N GLY A 17 -30.53 36.74 54.91
CA GLY A 17 -30.04 37.28 53.64
C GLY A 17 -28.86 36.48 53.05
N GLY A 18 -28.02 35.94 53.94
CA GLY A 18 -26.82 35.18 53.56
C GLY A 18 -27.13 33.93 52.74
N MET A 19 -28.20 33.19 53.08
CA MET A 19 -28.59 31.98 52.36
C MET A 19 -28.96 32.26 50.90
N SER A 20 -29.72 33.34 50.64
CA SER A 20 -30.13 33.71 49.28
C SER A 20 -28.95 34.11 48.38
N ILE A 21 -27.98 34.85 48.93
CA ILE A 21 -26.78 35.27 48.20
C ILE A 21 -25.90 34.07 47.87
N LEU A 22 -25.76 33.14 48.83
CA LEU A 22 -25.01 31.90 48.60
C LEU A 22 -25.66 31.08 47.48
N THR A 23 -26.98 30.88 47.50
CA THR A 23 -27.68 30.12 46.45
C THR A 23 -27.53 30.75 45.07
N VAL A 24 -27.69 32.08 44.96
CA VAL A 24 -27.50 32.79 43.69
C VAL A 24 -26.07 32.70 43.19
N SER A 25 -25.09 32.82 44.10
CA SER A 25 -23.66 32.67 43.76
C SER A 25 -23.34 31.26 43.27
N THR A 26 -23.78 30.22 43.99
CA THR A 26 -23.60 28.82 43.58
C THR A 26 -24.25 28.53 42.24
N LEU A 27 -25.47 29.02 42.01
CA LEU A 27 -26.15 28.88 40.72
C LEU A 27 -25.34 29.54 39.58
N ALA A 28 -24.84 30.76 39.80
CA ALA A 28 -24.00 31.46 38.82
C ALA A 28 -22.72 30.67 38.52
N PHE A 29 -22.05 30.12 39.54
CA PHE A 29 -20.88 29.26 39.34
C PHE A 29 -21.21 27.98 38.57
N VAL A 30 -22.35 27.34 38.83
CA VAL A 30 -22.78 26.15 38.10
C VAL A 30 -23.05 26.47 36.63
N ILE A 31 -23.70 27.60 36.33
CA ILE A 31 -23.96 28.02 34.95
C ILE A 31 -22.65 28.31 34.22
N ILE A 32 -21.75 29.10 34.82
CA ILE A 32 -20.45 29.43 34.24
C ILE A 32 -19.62 28.16 34.04
N GLY A 33 -19.58 27.29 35.05
CA GLY A 33 -18.90 26.00 34.98
C GLY A 33 -19.47 25.09 33.88
N SER A 34 -20.79 25.07 33.71
CA SER A 34 -21.45 24.27 32.66
C SER A 34 -21.15 24.79 31.26
N VAL A 35 -21.17 26.12 31.05
CA VAL A 35 -20.79 26.72 29.76
C VAL A 35 -19.32 26.44 29.44
N PHE A 36 -18.45 26.56 30.44
CA PHE A 36 -17.03 26.25 30.28
C PHE A 36 -16.83 24.77 29.93
N LEU A 37 -17.42 23.84 30.68
CA LEU A 37 -17.33 22.42 30.38
C LEU A 37 -17.90 22.09 29.00
N PHE A 38 -19.06 22.64 28.63
CA PHE A 38 -19.66 22.41 27.31
C PHE A 38 -18.75 22.87 26.17
N TYR A 39 -18.10 24.03 26.32
CA TYR A 39 -17.12 24.53 25.34
C TYR A 39 -15.94 23.55 25.20
N TYR A 40 -15.34 23.12 26.32
CA TYR A 40 -14.23 22.17 26.27
C TYR A 40 -14.62 20.80 25.73
N PHE A 41 -15.80 20.28 26.10
CA PHE A 41 -16.30 19.00 25.58
C PHE A 41 -16.60 19.06 24.10
N THR A 42 -17.23 20.15 23.61
CA THR A 42 -17.52 20.31 22.18
C THR A 42 -16.22 20.32 21.37
N VAL A 43 -15.26 21.16 21.78
CA VAL A 43 -13.94 21.21 21.14
C VAL A 43 -13.24 19.85 21.23
N PHE A 44 -13.32 19.14 22.36
CA PHE A 44 -12.66 17.84 22.52
C PHE A 44 -13.28 16.74 21.66
N ILE A 45 -14.61 16.71 21.52
CA ILE A 45 -15.33 15.75 20.67
C ILE A 45 -14.99 15.98 19.21
N GLU A 46 -15.03 17.24 18.73
CA GLU A 46 -14.65 17.58 17.36
C GLU A 46 -13.21 17.18 17.04
N LYS A 47 -12.28 17.35 17.99
CA LYS A 47 -10.89 16.96 17.83
C LYS A 47 -10.71 15.44 17.70
N ARG A 48 -11.42 14.66 18.51
CA ARG A 48 -11.35 13.19 18.44
C ARG A 48 -11.98 12.63 17.18
N GLN A 49 -13.09 13.20 16.73
CA GLN A 49 -13.72 12.78 15.47
C GLN A 49 -12.80 13.03 14.28
N ALA A 50 -12.16 14.20 14.20
CA ALA A 50 -11.23 14.53 13.12
C ALA A 50 -10.02 13.58 13.06
N GLN A 51 -9.48 13.18 14.22
CA GLN A 51 -8.37 12.23 14.27
C GLN A 51 -8.77 10.84 13.75
N ASN A 52 -9.91 10.32 14.21
CA ASN A 52 -10.40 9.00 13.77
C ASN A 52 -10.69 8.97 12.26
N VAL A 53 -11.21 10.07 11.71
CA VAL A 53 -11.46 10.23 10.27
C VAL A 53 -10.15 10.15 9.48
N ALA A 54 -9.12 10.91 9.90
CA ALA A 54 -7.82 10.92 9.22
C ALA A 54 -7.12 9.56 9.30
N ASP A 55 -7.19 8.88 10.45
CA ASP A 55 -6.62 7.55 10.64
C ASP A 55 -7.33 6.51 9.76
N ALA A 56 -8.66 6.58 9.64
CA ALA A 56 -9.41 5.68 8.75
C ALA A 56 -9.07 5.90 7.27
N ALA A 57 -8.90 7.15 6.84
CA ALA A 57 -8.49 7.49 5.48
C ALA A 57 -7.07 7.00 5.17
N SER A 58 -6.14 7.18 6.11
CA SER A 58 -4.76 6.71 5.97
C SER A 58 -4.72 5.19 5.79
N LEU A 59 -5.45 4.46 6.64
CA LEU A 59 -5.47 3.01 6.64
C LEU A 59 -6.06 2.48 5.34
N THR A 60 -7.14 3.10 4.85
CA THR A 60 -7.80 2.71 3.61
C THR A 60 -6.90 2.96 2.39
N ALA A 61 -6.25 4.13 2.31
CA ALA A 61 -5.33 4.45 1.22
C ALA A 61 -4.15 3.47 1.18
N VAL A 62 -3.58 3.18 2.35
CA VAL A 62 -2.50 2.20 2.52
C VAL A 62 -2.93 0.79 2.13
N GLN A 63 -4.14 0.37 2.49
CA GLN A 63 -4.68 -0.94 2.10
C GLN A 63 -4.81 -1.05 0.58
N GLU A 64 -5.27 0.01 -0.08
CA GLU A 64 -5.36 0.02 -1.54
C GLU A 64 -3.96 0.01 -2.18
N VAL A 65 -2.99 0.78 -1.67
CA VAL A 65 -1.60 0.72 -2.14
C VAL A 65 -1.03 -0.70 -2.00
N LYS A 66 -1.22 -1.34 -0.84
CA LYS A 66 -0.77 -2.72 -0.61
C LYS A 66 -1.39 -3.68 -1.63
N LYS A 67 -2.69 -3.59 -1.84
CA LYS A 67 -3.41 -4.45 -2.79
C LYS A 67 -2.90 -4.26 -4.22
N GLN A 68 -2.71 -3.02 -4.67
CA GLN A 68 -2.20 -2.73 -6.02
C GLN A 68 -0.75 -3.21 -6.19
N TYR A 69 0.06 -3.14 -5.14
CA TYR A 69 1.41 -3.69 -5.14
C TYR A 69 1.43 -5.22 -5.18
N GLU A 70 0.59 -5.89 -4.37
CA GLU A 70 0.46 -7.35 -4.40
C GLU A 70 0.04 -7.85 -5.78
N LEU A 71 -0.97 -7.24 -6.41
CA LEU A 71 -1.37 -7.57 -7.78
C LEU A 71 -0.23 -7.41 -8.77
N ALA A 72 0.56 -6.34 -8.65
CA ALA A 72 1.70 -6.11 -9.53
C ALA A 72 2.82 -7.15 -9.34
N MET A 73 3.07 -7.56 -8.11
CA MET A 73 4.03 -8.62 -7.81
C MET A 73 3.54 -9.98 -8.32
N GLN A 74 2.23 -10.25 -8.26
CA GLN A 74 1.61 -11.46 -8.82
C GLN A 74 1.79 -11.50 -10.33
N GLU A 75 1.42 -10.43 -11.04
CA GLU A 75 1.59 -10.32 -12.49
C GLU A 75 3.06 -10.48 -12.90
N LYS A 76 3.99 -9.87 -12.15
CA LYS A 76 5.42 -10.01 -12.43
C LYS A 76 5.92 -11.43 -12.18
N ALA A 77 5.49 -12.08 -11.09
CA ALA A 77 5.87 -13.45 -10.79
C ALA A 77 5.33 -14.44 -11.82
N GLU A 78 4.09 -14.25 -12.29
CA GLU A 78 3.50 -15.03 -13.38
C GLU A 78 4.34 -14.90 -14.65
N GLN A 79 4.66 -13.67 -15.05
CA GLN A 79 5.51 -13.43 -16.23
C GLN A 79 6.89 -14.07 -16.08
N THR A 80 7.55 -13.95 -14.92
CA THR A 80 8.86 -14.57 -14.69
C THR A 80 8.81 -16.09 -14.79
N ILE A 81 7.74 -16.73 -14.32
CA ILE A 81 7.57 -18.18 -14.45
C ILE A 81 7.25 -18.57 -15.90
N GLU A 82 6.42 -17.83 -16.61
CA GLU A 82 6.13 -18.07 -18.03
C GLU A 82 7.42 -17.98 -18.87
N ASP A 83 8.19 -16.90 -18.71
CA ASP A 83 9.47 -16.69 -19.40
C ASP A 83 10.48 -17.81 -19.08
N TYR A 84 10.50 -18.28 -17.82
CA TYR A 84 11.34 -19.39 -17.39
C TYR A 84 10.93 -20.71 -18.07
N LEU A 85 9.64 -21.06 -18.05
CA LEU A 85 9.14 -22.28 -18.65
C LEU A 85 9.29 -22.28 -20.17
N GLU A 86 9.06 -21.15 -20.84
CA GLU A 86 9.29 -20.99 -22.28
C GLU A 86 10.76 -21.26 -22.63
N LYS A 87 11.69 -20.71 -21.85
CA LYS A 87 13.13 -20.94 -22.04
C LYS A 87 13.51 -22.42 -21.88
N LEU A 88 12.95 -23.13 -20.91
CA LEU A 88 13.20 -24.57 -20.75
C LEU A 88 12.69 -25.37 -21.96
N ASP A 89 11.49 -25.04 -22.43
CA ASP A 89 10.90 -25.70 -23.60
C ASP A 89 11.76 -25.44 -24.87
N GLU A 90 12.29 -24.23 -25.05
CA GLU A 90 13.24 -23.89 -26.12
C GLU A 90 14.54 -24.71 -26.02
N GLU A 91 15.18 -24.76 -24.86
CA GLU A 91 16.44 -25.51 -24.64
C GLU A 91 16.26 -27.02 -24.87
N SER A 92 15.11 -27.59 -24.46
CA SER A 92 14.77 -29.00 -24.70
C SER A 92 14.58 -29.33 -26.20
N SER A 93 14.17 -28.34 -26.99
CA SER A 93 13.96 -28.51 -28.43
C SER A 93 15.28 -28.50 -29.22
N GLU A 94 16.27 -27.74 -28.77
CA GLU A 94 17.58 -27.64 -29.43
C GLU A 94 18.44 -28.89 -29.20
N SER A 95 18.38 -29.49 -28.00
CA SER A 95 19.16 -30.67 -27.64
C SER A 95 18.84 -31.88 -28.54
N GLY A 96 17.56 -32.07 -28.91
CA GLY A 96 17.08 -33.16 -29.76
C GLY A 96 17.47 -33.07 -31.24
N SER A 97 17.85 -31.89 -31.76
CA SER A 97 18.17 -31.69 -33.18
C SER A 97 19.67 -31.85 -33.51
N SER A 98 20.53 -32.10 -32.53
CA SER A 98 21.99 -32.12 -32.70
C SER A 98 22.57 -33.41 -33.32
N GLY A 99 21.71 -34.38 -33.70
CA GLY A 99 22.12 -35.70 -34.22
C GLY A 99 22.29 -35.85 -35.74
N SER A 100 21.90 -34.91 -36.61
CA SER A 100 21.99 -35.16 -38.06
C SER A 100 21.97 -33.93 -38.99
N SER A 101 23.03 -33.13 -38.99
CA SER A 101 23.44 -32.42 -40.23
C SER A 101 24.81 -31.78 -40.12
N SER A 102 25.77 -32.44 -40.76
CA SER A 102 26.99 -31.83 -41.28
C SER A 102 26.68 -30.66 -42.23
N SER A 103 27.37 -29.53 -42.02
CA SER A 103 27.81 -28.59 -43.05
C SER A 103 26.75 -27.74 -43.78
N SER A 104 26.64 -26.45 -43.43
CA SER A 104 27.02 -25.36 -44.34
C SER A 104 26.79 -23.99 -43.68
N SER A 105 27.87 -23.22 -43.60
CA SER A 105 27.97 -21.80 -43.23
C SER A 105 26.96 -20.88 -43.93
N ASN A 106 26.41 -19.88 -43.21
CA ASN A 106 26.64 -18.49 -43.61
C ASN A 106 26.39 -17.44 -42.50
N HIS A 107 27.23 -16.42 -42.55
CA HIS A 107 27.42 -15.31 -41.63
C HIS A 107 26.47 -14.15 -42.01
N SER A 108 25.82 -13.47 -41.07
CA SER A 108 25.58 -12.01 -41.17
C SER A 108 25.10 -11.39 -39.86
N ASN A 109 25.77 -10.29 -39.56
CA ASN A 109 25.76 -9.46 -38.37
C ASN A 109 24.66 -8.38 -38.51
N SER A 110 23.89 -8.06 -37.46
CA SER A 110 23.09 -6.83 -37.44
C SER A 110 22.82 -6.35 -36.01
N SER A 111 23.54 -5.30 -35.63
CA SER A 111 23.31 -4.46 -34.46
C SER A 111 22.06 -3.61 -34.64
N GLY A 112 21.14 -3.63 -33.67
CA GLY A 112 19.98 -2.74 -33.61
C GLY A 112 19.72 -2.30 -32.17
N GLY A 113 20.05 -1.04 -31.87
CA GLY A 113 19.78 -0.41 -30.58
C GLY A 113 18.29 -0.15 -30.38
N GLY A 114 17.75 -0.62 -29.26
CA GLY A 114 16.38 -0.40 -28.83
C GLY A 114 16.25 0.86 -27.98
N HIS A 115 15.55 1.85 -28.52
CA HIS A 115 15.09 3.06 -27.85
C HIS A 115 13.78 2.70 -27.12
N TYR A 116 13.72 2.85 -25.79
CA TYR A 116 12.47 2.67 -25.03
C TYR A 116 11.70 3.99 -24.99
N GLU A 117 10.63 4.08 -25.80
CA GLU A 117 9.57 5.10 -25.65
C GLU A 117 8.46 4.54 -24.76
N GLY A 118 8.22 5.20 -23.63
CA GLY A 118 7.15 4.88 -22.69
C GLY A 118 5.77 5.17 -23.28
N ASN A 119 5.02 4.10 -23.58
CA ASN A 119 3.63 4.18 -23.99
C ASN A 119 2.72 4.14 -22.75
N ALA A 120 2.21 5.29 -22.34
CA ALA A 120 1.16 5.40 -21.34
C ALA A 120 -0.22 5.37 -22.04
N GLY A 121 -1.01 4.32 -21.86
CA GLY A 121 -2.41 4.36 -22.29
C GLY A 121 -3.18 3.05 -22.27
N GLY A 122 -4.07 2.91 -21.27
CA GLY A 122 -5.42 2.38 -21.48
C GLY A 122 -5.64 0.88 -21.35
N HIS A 123 -5.82 0.39 -20.12
CA HIS A 123 -6.51 -0.88 -19.90
C HIS A 123 -8.03 -0.68 -19.98
N THR A 124 -8.63 -1.20 -21.05
CA THR A 124 -10.03 -1.62 -21.06
C THR A 124 -10.10 -3.08 -20.65
N ASN A 125 -10.97 -3.40 -19.68
CA ASN A 125 -11.33 -4.76 -19.29
C ASN A 125 -11.77 -5.59 -20.50
N GLY A 126 -10.90 -6.51 -20.93
CA GLY A 126 -11.19 -7.56 -21.91
C GLY A 126 -11.64 -8.82 -21.18
N SER A 127 -12.94 -9.06 -21.21
CA SER A 127 -13.57 -10.33 -20.82
C SER A 127 -13.00 -11.49 -21.65
N GLY A 128 -12.75 -12.60 -20.97
CA GLY A 128 -11.99 -13.73 -21.45
C GLY A 128 -12.49 -14.38 -22.75
N SER A 129 -11.51 -14.96 -23.43
CA SER A 129 -11.70 -16.01 -24.41
C SER A 129 -10.70 -17.11 -24.09
N THR A 130 -11.12 -18.06 -23.26
CA THR A 130 -10.50 -19.37 -23.12
C THR A 130 -10.58 -20.08 -24.48
N GLY A 131 -9.55 -19.86 -25.30
CA GLY A 131 -9.33 -20.56 -26.55
C GLY A 131 -8.77 -21.94 -26.28
N SER A 132 -9.65 -22.91 -25.96
CA SER A 132 -9.31 -24.32 -26.01
C SER A 132 -9.11 -24.74 -27.46
N ASN A 133 -7.85 -24.90 -27.89
CA ASN A 133 -7.51 -25.69 -29.08
C ASN A 133 -6.01 -26.01 -29.07
N SER A 134 -5.66 -27.18 -28.56
CA SER A 134 -4.41 -27.85 -28.87
C SER A 134 -4.70 -29.35 -29.01
N ASP A 135 -4.98 -29.70 -30.27
CA ASP A 135 -5.14 -31.04 -30.78
C ASP A 135 -3.86 -31.83 -30.52
N SER A 136 -4.00 -32.88 -29.73
CA SER A 136 -2.91 -33.63 -29.10
C SER A 136 -2.30 -34.60 -30.12
N GLY A 137 -1.22 -34.18 -30.76
CA GLY A 137 -0.31 -35.05 -31.48
C GLY A 137 0.34 -36.03 -30.50
N SER A 138 -0.30 -37.18 -30.29
CA SER A 138 0.20 -38.28 -29.48
C SER A 138 1.39 -38.94 -30.20
N GLY A 139 2.60 -38.43 -29.97
CA GLY A 139 3.81 -38.96 -30.57
C GLY A 139 5.04 -38.62 -29.75
N SER A 140 5.53 -39.59 -28.97
CA SER A 140 6.89 -39.60 -28.40
C SER A 140 7.28 -38.43 -27.48
N GLY A 141 6.40 -38.00 -26.58
CA GLY A 141 6.69 -36.93 -25.61
C GLY A 141 7.36 -37.36 -24.30
N GLY A 142 7.53 -38.66 -24.05
CA GLY A 142 7.99 -39.16 -22.75
C GLY A 142 9.45 -38.83 -22.41
N ASP A 143 10.31 -38.60 -23.42
CA ASP A 143 11.71 -38.29 -23.19
C ASP A 143 11.96 -36.77 -22.97
N GLN A 144 11.06 -35.89 -23.42
CA GLN A 144 11.21 -34.44 -23.24
C GLN A 144 10.73 -33.96 -21.86
N GLU A 145 9.70 -34.61 -21.32
CA GLU A 145 9.14 -34.27 -20.01
C GLU A 145 10.13 -34.58 -18.87
N SER A 146 10.91 -35.67 -18.99
CA SER A 146 11.92 -36.01 -17.99
C SER A 146 13.07 -35.00 -17.94
N ASP A 147 13.50 -34.48 -19.09
CA ASP A 147 14.62 -33.53 -19.16
C ASP A 147 14.21 -32.17 -18.55
N ARG A 148 12.98 -31.71 -18.82
CA ARG A 148 12.43 -30.50 -18.22
C ARG A 148 12.30 -30.62 -16.70
N GLU A 149 11.78 -31.74 -16.20
CA GLU A 149 11.69 -31.98 -14.75
C GLU A 149 13.06 -31.96 -14.07
N GLU A 150 14.10 -32.52 -14.71
CA GLU A 150 15.45 -32.54 -14.16
C GLU A 150 16.06 -31.13 -14.10
N GLN A 151 15.83 -30.30 -15.10
CA GLN A 151 16.26 -28.90 -15.10
C GLN A 151 15.56 -28.08 -14.01
N ILE A 152 14.23 -28.22 -13.85
CA ILE A 152 13.49 -27.55 -12.77
C ILE A 152 14.07 -27.91 -11.39
N LYS A 153 14.41 -29.20 -11.18
CA LYS A 153 15.03 -29.69 -9.94
C LYS A 153 16.44 -29.12 -9.68
N GLU A 154 17.18 -28.80 -10.75
CA GLU A 154 18.51 -28.22 -10.64
C GLU A 154 18.45 -26.72 -10.32
N ASP A 155 17.55 -26.00 -10.98
CA ASP A 155 17.43 -24.55 -10.90
C ASP A 155 16.68 -24.08 -9.64
N ILE A 156 15.58 -24.76 -9.30
CA ILE A 156 14.66 -24.32 -8.25
C ILE A 156 15.04 -24.94 -6.90
N TYR A 157 15.49 -24.10 -5.97
CA TYR A 157 15.91 -24.54 -4.64
C TYR A 157 14.74 -24.87 -3.72
N THR A 158 13.62 -24.15 -3.85
CA THR A 158 12.46 -24.32 -3.00
C THR A 158 11.62 -25.50 -3.47
N LYS A 159 11.70 -26.63 -2.75
CA LYS A 159 10.93 -27.84 -3.06
C LYS A 159 9.43 -27.61 -3.32
N LYS A 160 8.78 -26.71 -2.59
CA LYS A 160 7.35 -26.41 -2.83
C LYS A 160 7.12 -25.80 -4.22
N LEU A 161 8.01 -24.91 -4.67
CA LEU A 161 7.92 -24.29 -5.98
C LEU A 161 8.29 -25.30 -7.09
N GLU A 162 9.32 -26.12 -6.85
CA GLU A 162 9.69 -27.25 -7.71
C GLU A 162 8.47 -28.15 -8.01
N ASP A 163 7.82 -28.67 -6.95
CA ASP A 163 6.64 -29.55 -7.09
C ASP A 163 5.52 -28.85 -7.91
N ILE A 164 5.24 -27.56 -7.63
CA ILE A 164 4.21 -26.77 -8.34
C ILE A 164 4.53 -26.60 -9.83
N LEU A 165 5.79 -26.38 -10.17
CA LEU A 165 6.21 -26.15 -11.57
C LEU A 165 6.27 -27.46 -12.36
N ILE A 166 6.64 -28.57 -11.73
CA ILE A 166 6.60 -29.90 -12.33
C ILE A 166 5.14 -30.30 -12.62
N ASP A 167 4.24 -30.11 -11.66
CA ASP A 167 2.83 -30.46 -11.81
C ASP A 167 2.06 -29.44 -12.69
N ASN A 168 2.69 -28.34 -13.09
CA ASN A 168 2.10 -27.22 -13.85
C ASN A 168 0.85 -26.62 -13.16
N GLU A 169 0.89 -26.51 -11.83
CA GLU A 169 -0.19 -26.03 -10.97
C GLU A 169 0.07 -24.62 -10.39
N PHE A 170 0.91 -23.81 -11.06
CA PHE A 170 1.26 -22.49 -10.55
C PHE A 170 0.05 -21.53 -10.54
N ASP A 171 -0.29 -21.00 -9.36
CA ASP A 171 -1.27 -19.92 -9.18
C ASP A 171 -0.58 -18.67 -8.65
N ALA A 172 -0.51 -17.64 -9.51
CA ALA A 172 0.10 -16.36 -9.17
C ALA A 172 -0.53 -15.73 -7.91
N THR A 173 -1.82 -15.96 -7.63
CA THR A 173 -2.51 -15.40 -6.47
C THR A 173 -1.93 -15.92 -5.15
N THR A 174 -1.60 -17.21 -5.09
CA THR A 174 -1.19 -17.89 -3.85
C THR A 174 0.31 -18.14 -3.76
N ASP A 175 0.99 -18.31 -4.88
CA ASP A 175 2.36 -18.83 -4.92
C ASP A 175 3.40 -17.80 -5.38
N TRP A 176 3.00 -16.58 -5.77
CA TRP A 176 3.94 -15.51 -6.16
C TRP A 176 5.06 -15.26 -5.13
N MET A 177 4.75 -15.38 -3.84
CA MET A 177 5.73 -15.17 -2.77
C MET A 177 6.83 -16.23 -2.77
N LEU A 178 6.57 -17.44 -3.29
CA LEU A 178 7.59 -18.46 -3.47
C LEU A 178 8.58 -18.03 -4.54
N VAL A 179 8.08 -17.51 -5.67
CA VAL A 179 8.91 -17.02 -6.79
C VAL A 179 9.80 -15.86 -6.33
N VAL A 180 9.24 -14.88 -5.63
CA VAL A 180 9.98 -13.71 -5.14
C VAL A 180 11.09 -14.08 -4.16
N LYS A 181 10.94 -15.19 -3.42
CA LYS A 181 11.91 -15.65 -2.43
C LYS A 181 12.90 -16.69 -2.98
N GLU A 182 12.69 -17.18 -4.19
CA GLU A 182 13.51 -18.20 -4.79
C GLU A 182 14.84 -17.60 -5.26
N PRO A 183 16.00 -18.12 -4.79
CA PRO A 183 17.31 -17.60 -5.17
C PRO A 183 17.55 -17.51 -6.68
N TYR A 184 17.00 -18.45 -7.47
CA TYR A 184 17.14 -18.42 -8.92
C TYR A 184 16.58 -17.13 -9.55
N PHE A 185 15.52 -16.55 -8.98
CA PHE A 185 14.88 -15.33 -9.46
C PHE A 185 15.32 -14.06 -8.71
N GLU A 186 16.38 -14.12 -7.89
CA GLU A 186 16.87 -12.97 -7.10
C GLU A 186 17.11 -11.71 -7.94
N GLU A 187 17.66 -11.89 -9.15
CA GLU A 187 18.00 -10.78 -10.06
C GLU A 187 16.77 -10.07 -10.63
N GLU A 188 15.61 -10.74 -10.64
CA GLU A 188 14.34 -10.16 -11.10
C GLU A 188 13.59 -9.45 -9.97
N PHE A 189 13.84 -9.82 -8.70
CA PHE A 189 13.14 -9.29 -7.53
C PHE A 189 14.06 -8.50 -6.59
N THR A 190 14.99 -7.74 -7.16
CA THR A 190 15.87 -6.86 -6.38
C THR A 190 15.09 -5.74 -5.67
N ALA A 191 15.67 -5.21 -4.59
CA ALA A 191 15.06 -4.12 -3.83
C ALA A 191 14.67 -2.92 -4.71
N ALA A 192 15.54 -2.56 -5.65
CA ALA A 192 15.32 -1.47 -6.58
C ALA A 192 14.16 -1.78 -7.55
N GLN A 193 14.14 -2.95 -8.19
CA GLN A 193 13.05 -3.31 -9.10
C GLN A 193 11.69 -3.41 -8.39
N ASN A 194 11.66 -3.89 -7.15
CA ASN A 194 10.44 -3.92 -6.35
C ASN A 194 9.97 -2.52 -5.98
N GLY A 195 10.90 -1.60 -5.67
CA GLY A 195 10.59 -0.20 -5.44
C GLY A 195 10.10 0.53 -6.68
N ASP A 196 10.67 0.23 -7.84
CA ASP A 196 10.23 0.70 -9.15
C ASP A 196 8.78 0.28 -9.42
N LEU A 197 8.49 -1.01 -9.22
CA LEU A 197 7.15 -1.57 -9.41
C LEU A 197 6.12 -0.93 -8.47
N LEU A 198 6.45 -0.79 -7.18
CA LEU A 198 5.59 -0.10 -6.20
C LEU A 198 5.32 1.34 -6.64
N TYR A 199 6.37 2.08 -7.01
CA TYR A 199 6.28 3.48 -7.40
C TYR A 199 5.40 3.68 -8.64
N ASP A 200 5.61 2.87 -9.68
CA ASP A 200 4.86 2.98 -10.93
C ASP A 200 3.38 2.63 -10.73
N ARG A 201 3.10 1.58 -9.95
CA ARG A 201 1.71 1.21 -9.61
C ARG A 201 1.01 2.28 -8.81
N MET A 202 1.67 2.83 -7.80
CA MET A 202 1.10 3.93 -7.03
C MET A 202 0.77 5.14 -7.90
N ARG A 203 1.64 5.47 -8.86
CA ARG A 203 1.40 6.57 -9.79
C ARG A 203 0.26 6.26 -10.76
N GLN A 204 0.19 5.04 -11.28
CA GLN A 204 -0.88 4.56 -12.16
C GLN A 204 -2.25 4.60 -11.47
N TYR A 205 -2.31 4.20 -10.20
CA TYR A 205 -3.54 4.07 -9.42
C TYR A 205 -3.79 5.22 -8.44
N ALA A 206 -3.06 6.34 -8.60
CA ALA A 206 -3.14 7.50 -7.71
C ALA A 206 -4.58 8.01 -7.51
N SER A 207 -5.38 8.02 -8.57
CA SER A 207 -6.78 8.45 -8.53
C SER A 207 -7.67 7.51 -7.70
N GLN A 208 -7.46 6.19 -7.79
CA GLN A 208 -8.21 5.19 -7.02
C GLN A 208 -7.83 5.25 -5.54
N ILE A 209 -6.55 5.41 -5.24
CA ILE A 209 -6.05 5.59 -3.87
C ILE A 209 -6.67 6.85 -3.24
N GLY A 210 -6.66 7.98 -3.97
CA GLY A 210 -7.30 9.21 -3.52
C GLY A 210 -8.81 9.07 -3.32
N ALA A 211 -9.51 8.39 -4.24
CA ALA A 211 -10.95 8.13 -4.12
C ALA A 211 -11.29 7.23 -2.91
N ALA A 212 -10.48 6.21 -2.63
CA ALA A 212 -10.65 5.35 -1.47
C ALA A 212 -10.42 6.11 -0.14
N ALA A 213 -9.41 6.99 -0.10
CA ALA A 213 -9.17 7.89 1.02
C ALA A 213 -10.37 8.83 1.23
N GLN A 214 -10.87 9.44 0.15
CA GLN A 214 -12.03 10.32 0.19
C GLN A 214 -13.29 9.60 0.69
N GLN A 215 -13.57 8.39 0.18
CA GLN A 215 -14.70 7.59 0.61
C GLN A 215 -14.64 7.25 2.12
N ALA A 216 -13.44 6.98 2.64
CA ALA A 216 -13.24 6.76 4.07
C ALA A 216 -13.49 8.03 4.88
N ILE A 217 -13.08 9.21 4.39
CA ILE A 217 -13.39 10.50 5.03
C ILE A 217 -14.90 10.73 5.07
N ASP A 218 -15.58 10.56 3.94
CA ASP A 218 -17.03 10.76 3.80
C ASP A 218 -17.80 9.85 4.75
N SER A 219 -17.41 8.58 4.82
CA SER A 219 -18.06 7.56 5.66
C SER A 219 -17.92 7.84 7.15
N ASN A 220 -16.89 8.60 7.56
CA ASN A 220 -16.65 8.99 8.94
C ASN A 220 -17.16 10.42 9.27
N GLY A 221 -17.90 11.07 8.35
CA GLY A 221 -18.42 12.43 8.55
C GLY A 221 -17.31 13.48 8.59
N GLY A 222 -16.18 13.19 7.93
CA GLY A 222 -15.06 14.11 7.78
C GLY A 222 -15.38 15.28 6.86
N ASP A 223 -14.65 16.38 7.05
CA ASP A 223 -14.65 17.47 6.10
C ASP A 223 -13.73 17.11 4.93
N THR A 224 -14.28 17.11 3.72
CA THR A 224 -13.65 16.64 2.48
C THR A 224 -12.74 17.69 1.85
N SER A 225 -12.54 18.82 2.52
CA SER A 225 -12.08 20.02 1.83
C SER A 225 -10.63 19.95 1.34
N GLU A 226 -9.70 19.31 2.08
CA GLU A 226 -8.31 19.15 1.62
C GLU A 226 -7.64 17.92 2.28
N GLY A 227 -7.19 16.96 1.47
CA GLY A 227 -6.32 15.86 1.92
C GLY A 227 -5.22 15.54 0.90
N SER A 228 -4.10 15.00 1.38
CA SER A 228 -2.99 14.59 0.52
C SER A 228 -2.16 13.42 1.06
N LEU A 229 -1.66 12.60 0.16
CA LEU A 229 -0.74 11.48 0.42
C LEU A 229 0.54 11.73 -0.39
N THR A 230 1.67 11.90 0.30
CA THR A 230 2.99 12.02 -0.33
C THR A 230 3.75 10.71 -0.26
N PHE A 231 4.37 10.33 -1.38
CA PHE A 231 5.21 9.13 -1.53
C PHE A 231 6.28 9.31 -2.63
N PRO A 232 7.48 8.71 -2.50
CA PRO A 232 8.07 8.25 -1.24
C PRO A 232 8.32 9.43 -0.28
N VAL A 233 8.69 9.15 0.97
CA VAL A 233 9.04 10.18 1.96
C VAL A 233 10.48 10.01 2.36
N GLU A 234 11.30 11.05 2.17
CA GLU A 234 12.73 11.02 2.51
C GLU A 234 13.50 9.92 1.78
N GLY A 235 13.02 9.49 0.61
CA GLY A 235 13.60 8.37 -0.15
C GLY A 235 13.34 6.99 0.47
N GLU A 236 12.48 6.89 1.48
CA GLU A 236 12.10 5.62 2.06
C GLU A 236 10.69 5.21 1.60
N ALA A 237 10.38 3.91 1.65
CA ALA A 237 9.07 3.34 1.34
C ALA A 237 8.03 3.67 2.44
N LYS A 238 7.89 4.95 2.74
CA LYS A 238 7.05 5.55 3.77
C LYS A 238 6.07 6.52 3.12
N PHE A 239 4.95 6.70 3.79
CA PHE A 239 3.88 7.60 3.37
C PHE A 239 3.77 8.77 4.34
N LYS A 240 3.46 9.96 3.80
CA LYS A 240 3.08 11.11 4.61
C LYS A 240 1.68 11.54 4.23
N LEU A 241 0.75 11.39 5.16
CA LEU A 241 -0.61 11.87 5.03
C LEU A 241 -0.73 13.28 5.60
N SER A 242 -1.29 14.21 4.83
CA SER A 242 -1.72 15.52 5.31
C SER A 242 -3.23 15.64 5.11
N ALA A 243 -3.97 16.09 6.12
CA ALA A 243 -5.40 16.39 6.00
C ALA A 243 -5.68 17.77 6.59
N ALA A 244 -6.68 18.48 6.07
CA ALA A 244 -7.05 19.87 6.39
C ALA A 244 -7.19 20.14 7.90
N ARG A 245 -7.39 19.10 8.71
CA ARG A 245 -7.32 19.19 10.18
C ARG A 245 -6.14 18.40 10.72
N THR A 246 -4.98 19.05 10.74
CA THR A 246 -3.82 18.63 11.54
C THR A 246 -3.88 19.34 12.90
N LEU A 247 -4.02 18.59 14.00
CA LEU A 247 -3.76 19.11 15.34
C LEU A 247 -2.36 18.71 15.75
N LYS A 248 -1.51 19.71 16.02
CA LYS A 248 -0.22 19.51 16.65
C LYS A 248 -0.41 18.82 18.00
N LEU A 249 0.22 17.65 18.16
CA LEU A 249 0.18 16.73 19.30
C LEU A 249 0.99 17.19 20.51
N GLU A 250 1.14 18.50 20.77
CA GLU A 250 2.02 19.00 21.84
C GLU A 250 1.39 18.97 23.26
N LYS A 251 0.20 18.39 23.48
CA LYS A 251 -0.51 18.48 24.78
C LYS A 251 -1.00 17.19 25.41
N LEU A 252 -0.59 16.02 24.93
CA LEU A 252 -1.11 14.73 25.45
C LEU A 252 -0.16 13.92 26.33
N GLY A 253 1.07 14.37 26.61
CA GLY A 253 1.91 13.69 27.63
C GLY A 253 2.16 12.21 27.33
N ILE A 254 2.17 11.85 26.05
CA ILE A 254 2.61 10.56 25.54
C ILE A 254 4.03 10.83 25.03
N GLU A 255 5.04 10.35 25.75
CA GLU A 255 6.47 10.52 25.42
C GLU A 255 6.95 9.57 24.30
N GLU A 256 6.04 8.87 23.64
CA GLU A 256 6.33 8.19 22.39
C GLU A 256 5.29 8.62 21.36
N ASP A 257 5.76 9.24 20.28
CA ASP A 257 4.97 9.49 19.09
C ASP A 257 4.31 8.17 18.68
N ILE A 258 2.98 8.05 18.87
CA ILE A 258 2.22 7.10 18.08
C ILE A 258 2.18 7.73 16.70
N PHE A 259 3.25 7.48 15.97
CA PHE A 259 3.40 7.85 14.60
C PHE A 259 2.12 7.40 13.87
N ALA A 260 1.38 8.36 13.30
CA ALA A 260 0.66 8.12 12.05
C ALA A 260 1.66 7.78 10.92
N ALA A 261 2.97 7.92 11.17
CA ALA A 261 4.06 7.23 10.49
C ALA A 261 4.35 5.82 11.04
N SER A 262 3.40 5.17 11.74
CA SER A 262 3.34 3.72 11.78
C SER A 262 3.01 3.33 10.36
N ALA A 263 4.06 3.38 9.54
CA ALA A 263 4.12 2.75 8.26
C ALA A 263 3.34 1.46 8.42
N ALA A 264 2.28 1.30 7.63
CA ALA A 264 2.14 -0.01 7.05
C ALA A 264 3.42 -0.22 6.25
N GLY A 265 4.46 -0.66 6.95
CA GLY A 265 5.48 -1.44 6.35
C GLY A 265 4.70 -2.61 5.78
N ILE A 266 4.36 -2.51 4.50
CA ILE A 266 4.30 -3.67 3.63
C ILE A 266 5.53 -4.46 4.06
N GLY A 267 5.33 -5.59 4.73
CA GLY A 267 6.30 -6.19 5.64
C GLY A 267 7.68 -6.27 4.99
N SER A 268 8.54 -5.28 5.24
CA SER A 268 9.84 -5.12 4.58
C SER A 268 10.84 -6.20 5.00
N LYS A 269 10.40 -7.14 5.84
CA LYS A 269 11.17 -8.31 6.23
C LYS A 269 11.12 -9.40 5.19
N ASP A 270 10.05 -9.48 4.40
CA ASP A 270 9.85 -10.59 3.46
C ASP A 270 10.32 -10.26 2.04
N VAL A 271 10.15 -9.01 1.60
CA VAL A 271 10.56 -8.54 0.26
C VAL A 271 11.26 -7.19 0.42
N PRO A 272 12.54 -7.06 0.02
CA PRO A 272 13.23 -5.78 0.10
C PRO A 272 12.64 -4.82 -0.95
N ILE A 273 12.47 -3.55 -0.55
CA ILE A 273 11.92 -2.49 -1.40
C ILE A 273 12.78 -1.24 -1.19
N ASP A 274 13.33 -0.71 -2.27
CA ASP A 274 14.13 0.52 -2.28
C ASP A 274 13.54 1.53 -3.26
N VAL A 275 13.06 2.66 -2.72
CA VAL A 275 12.49 3.78 -3.48
C VAL A 275 13.32 5.05 -3.34
N SER A 276 14.56 4.94 -2.85
CA SER A 276 15.44 6.09 -2.55
C SER A 276 15.83 6.91 -3.76
N THR A 277 15.76 6.31 -4.95
CA THR A 277 16.05 6.98 -6.22
C THR A 277 14.82 7.63 -6.85
N LYS A 278 13.61 7.42 -6.29
CA LYS A 278 12.36 7.89 -6.88
C LYS A 278 12.00 9.30 -6.42
N PRO A 279 11.49 10.16 -7.32
CA PRO A 279 11.06 11.50 -6.93
C PRO A 279 9.77 11.44 -6.11
N GLU A 280 9.64 12.30 -5.11
CA GLU A 280 8.41 12.42 -4.33
C GLU A 280 7.26 12.93 -5.22
N PHE A 281 6.07 12.35 -5.06
CA PHE A 281 4.84 12.89 -5.61
C PHE A 281 3.74 12.90 -4.56
N THR A 282 2.73 13.74 -4.78
CA THR A 282 1.61 13.92 -3.85
C THR A 282 0.30 13.69 -4.57
N ILE A 283 -0.51 12.79 -4.04
CA ILE A 283 -1.90 12.56 -4.44
C ILE A 283 -2.74 13.51 -3.58
N ASN A 284 -3.53 14.37 -4.20
CA ASN A 284 -4.46 15.25 -3.49
C ASN A 284 -5.90 14.76 -3.72
N TRP A 285 -6.76 14.94 -2.73
CA TRP A 285 -8.19 14.71 -2.81
C TRP A 285 -8.96 15.80 -2.06
#